data_AF-A0A1Y2UHT2-F1
#
_entry.id   AF-A0A1Y2UHT2-F1
#
_cell.length_a   1.000
_cell.length_b   1.000
_cell.length_c   1.000
_cell.angle_alpha   90.00
_cell.angle_beta   90.00
_cell.angle_gamma   90.00
#
_symmetry.space_group_name_H-M   'P 1'
#
loop_
_entity.id
_entity.type
_entity.pdbx_description
1 polymer ?
#
loop_
_entity_poly.entity_id
_entity_poly.type
_entity_poly.pdbx_seq_one_letter_code
_entity_poly.pdbx_strand_id
1 'polypeptide(L)'
;MEHNTPRSWESDPEVVTVSTNNFFKVLEYFDDQGTLIYPKTRFDIQCNICLQKNLAIVNPDFDKRSRLTHECYAVLPRCGHAFGYKCIYDWLKQGMGIFNPKCPICRRIVFHRGQQPEIFKVFGDSGADELFLEILDMRKEIEVAQLQAIWDGADVPTTREERIQQYELQTVREVILQTAWQHLAGTSRNPAEQLAELDRNLLSFEESEGRTHENTRTNDIEIVHVMPFALETIERAQATLSELEDSQNMRMLLSDIDEDIQPLLDASDSDGENNDTGNGTV
;
A
#
# COMPACT_ATOMS: atom_id res chain seq x y z
N MET A 1 -29.18 35.49 42.21
CA MET A 1 -29.26 35.66 40.74
C MET A 1 -27.86 35.37 40.23
N GLU A 2 -27.61 34.13 39.81
CA GLU A 2 -26.31 33.72 39.31
C GLU A 2 -26.21 34.12 37.85
N HIS A 3 -25.25 35.00 37.55
CA HIS A 3 -24.89 35.37 36.18
C HIS A 3 -24.17 34.19 35.53
N ASN A 4 -24.94 33.39 34.80
CA ASN A 4 -24.40 32.35 33.92
C ASN A 4 -23.56 33.05 32.86
N THR A 5 -22.24 33.01 33.03
CA THR A 5 -21.31 33.62 32.07
C THR A 5 -21.28 32.71 30.84
N PRO A 6 -21.66 33.20 29.65
CA PRO A 6 -21.64 32.40 28.43
C PRO A 6 -20.27 31.74 28.26
N ARG A 7 -20.23 30.42 28.05
CA ARG A 7 -18.95 29.74 27.85
C ARG A 7 -18.36 30.26 26.54
N SER A 8 -17.05 30.51 26.48
CA SER A 8 -16.37 31.19 25.36
C SER A 8 -16.45 30.49 23.99
N TRP A 9 -17.22 29.41 23.87
CA TRP A 9 -17.56 28.71 22.64
C TRP A 9 -18.99 29.00 22.15
N GLU A 10 -19.76 29.86 22.84
CA GLU A 10 -21.08 30.35 22.40
C GLU A 10 -21.00 31.45 21.32
N SER A 11 -19.81 31.85 20.88
CA SER A 11 -19.68 32.48 19.56
C SER A 11 -19.96 31.40 18.53
N ASP A 12 -21.08 31.53 17.82
CA ASP A 12 -21.50 30.65 16.73
C ASP A 12 -20.27 30.18 15.94
N PRO A 13 -19.95 28.86 15.92
CA PRO A 13 -18.72 28.41 15.28
C PRO A 13 -18.72 28.86 13.82
N GLU A 14 -17.62 29.49 13.41
CA GLU A 14 -17.41 29.95 12.04
C GLU A 14 -17.58 28.75 11.10
N VAL A 15 -18.32 28.96 10.01
CA VAL A 15 -18.54 27.92 9.00
C VAL A 15 -17.21 27.55 8.37
N VAL A 16 -16.74 26.32 8.59
CA VAL A 16 -15.47 25.85 8.04
C VAL A 16 -15.71 25.34 6.62
N THR A 17 -15.07 25.94 5.62
CA THR A 17 -15.20 25.52 4.22
C THR A 17 -13.98 24.73 3.77
N VAL A 18 -14.19 23.51 3.29
CA VAL A 18 -13.16 22.60 2.79
C VAL A 18 -13.25 22.52 1.26
N SER A 19 -12.22 23.00 0.58
CA SER A 19 -12.17 23.07 -0.90
C SER A 19 -11.04 22.26 -1.53
N THR A 20 -10.31 21.48 -0.74
CA THR A 20 -9.24 20.62 -1.24
C THR A 20 -9.78 19.32 -1.79
N ASN A 21 -9.22 18.84 -2.91
CA ASN A 21 -9.54 17.53 -3.45
C ASN A 21 -8.56 16.43 -3.01
N ASN A 22 -7.65 16.73 -2.08
CA ASN A 22 -6.80 15.75 -1.45
C ASN A 22 -7.53 15.17 -0.23
N PHE A 23 -8.06 13.97 -0.39
CA PHE A 23 -8.89 13.32 0.62
C PHE A 23 -8.13 12.88 1.85
N PHE A 24 -6.79 12.81 1.85
CA PHE A 24 -6.04 12.68 3.10
C PHE A 24 -6.37 13.85 4.05
N LYS A 25 -6.49 15.06 3.51
CA LYS A 25 -6.87 16.26 4.27
C LYS A 25 -8.37 16.37 4.52
N VAL A 26 -9.21 15.93 3.57
CA VAL A 26 -10.67 15.93 3.76
C VAL A 26 -11.05 15.00 4.92
N LEU A 27 -10.38 13.86 5.04
CA LEU A 27 -10.66 12.87 6.08
C LEU A 27 -10.27 13.34 7.48
N GLU A 28 -9.43 14.37 7.63
CA GLU A 28 -9.12 15.02 8.92
C GLU A 28 -10.32 15.75 9.53
N TYR A 29 -11.39 15.99 8.75
CA TYR A 29 -12.65 16.59 9.22
C TYR A 29 -13.64 15.57 9.77
N PHE A 30 -13.28 14.28 9.72
CA PHE A 30 -14.08 13.18 10.22
C PHE A 30 -13.35 12.49 11.38
N ASP A 31 -14.11 12.01 12.36
CA ASP A 31 -13.59 11.16 13.41
C ASP A 31 -13.40 9.71 12.93
N ASP A 32 -12.96 8.83 13.84
CA ASP A 32 -12.71 7.42 13.54
C ASP A 32 -13.97 6.59 13.28
N GLN A 33 -15.15 7.15 13.52
CA GLN A 33 -16.44 6.55 13.19
C GLN A 33 -17.00 7.08 11.87
N GLY A 34 -16.27 7.97 11.18
CA GLY A 34 -16.72 8.60 9.94
C GLY A 34 -17.72 9.73 10.14
N THR A 35 -17.84 10.27 11.36
CA THR A 35 -18.73 11.39 11.69
C THR A 35 -17.96 12.72 11.60
N LEU A 36 -18.63 13.79 11.16
CA LEU A 36 -18.01 15.12 11.08
C LEU A 36 -17.62 15.65 12.47
N ILE A 37 -16.35 16.04 12.62
CA ILE A 37 -15.83 16.66 13.86
C ILE A 37 -16.45 18.04 14.07
N TYR A 38 -16.62 18.80 12.98
CA TYR A 38 -17.22 20.12 12.99
C TYR A 38 -18.58 20.09 12.28
N PRO A 39 -19.70 20.17 13.02
CA PRO A 39 -21.05 20.07 12.45
C PRO A 39 -21.35 21.14 11.40
N LYS A 40 -20.64 22.28 11.44
CA LYS A 40 -20.77 23.38 10.47
C LYS A 40 -19.78 23.34 9.31
N THR A 41 -19.22 22.17 9.00
CA THR A 41 -18.33 22.01 7.85
C THR A 41 -19.11 22.06 6.54
N ARG A 42 -18.63 22.84 5.58
CA ARG A 42 -19.11 22.84 4.20
C ARG A 42 -18.03 22.30 3.28
N PHE A 43 -18.38 21.37 2.41
CA PHE A 43 -17.48 20.87 1.37
C PHE A 43 -17.78 21.59 0.05
N ASP A 44 -16.78 22.29 -0.48
CA ASP A 44 -16.83 22.96 -1.79
C ASP A 44 -15.67 22.45 -2.66
N ILE A 45 -15.70 21.14 -2.89
CA ILE A 45 -14.61 20.43 -3.57
C ILE A 45 -15.02 20.24 -5.03
N GLN A 46 -14.42 21.02 -5.92
CA GLN A 46 -14.69 20.92 -7.35
C GLN A 46 -13.92 19.76 -7.99
N CYS A 47 -14.52 19.10 -8.99
CA CYS A 47 -13.80 18.14 -9.82
C CYS A 47 -12.72 18.84 -10.65
N ASN A 48 -11.45 18.54 -10.39
CA ASN A 48 -10.29 19.14 -11.06
C ASN A 48 -10.07 18.71 -12.53
N ILE A 49 -10.96 17.88 -13.10
CA ILE A 49 -10.93 17.52 -14.53
C ILE A 49 -11.95 18.35 -15.30
N CYS A 50 -13.23 18.31 -14.91
CA CYS A 50 -14.28 19.00 -15.64
C CYS A 50 -14.49 20.45 -15.19
N LEU A 51 -14.10 20.81 -13.97
CA LEU A 51 -14.28 22.15 -13.38
C LEU A 51 -15.72 22.68 -13.47
N GLN A 52 -16.70 21.78 -13.53
CA GLN A 52 -18.12 22.11 -13.70
C GLN A 52 -18.98 21.64 -12.53
N LYS A 53 -18.63 20.50 -11.92
CA LYS A 53 -19.39 19.89 -10.83
C LYS A 53 -18.53 19.78 -9.58
N ASN A 54 -19.19 19.89 -8.43
CA ASN A 54 -18.62 19.55 -7.14
C ASN A 54 -18.67 18.04 -6.91
N LEU A 55 -17.74 17.50 -6.12
CA LEU A 55 -17.78 16.11 -5.70
C LEU A 55 -18.94 15.92 -4.73
N ALA A 56 -19.68 14.82 -4.83
CA ALA A 56 -20.87 14.54 -4.04
C ALA A 56 -20.60 14.16 -2.56
N ILE A 57 -19.55 14.71 -1.95
CA ILE A 57 -19.35 14.73 -0.51
C ILE A 57 -19.93 16.04 0.03
N VAL A 58 -20.99 15.96 0.82
CA VAL A 58 -21.64 17.14 1.41
C VAL A 58 -21.97 16.87 2.87
N ASN A 59 -22.03 17.94 3.65
CA ASN A 59 -22.65 17.90 4.96
C ASN A 59 -24.17 18.04 4.77
N PRO A 60 -24.98 17.02 5.08
CA PRO A 60 -26.41 17.02 4.81
C PRO A 60 -27.18 18.09 5.59
N ASP A 61 -26.63 18.61 6.68
CA ASP A 61 -27.23 19.69 7.47
C ASP A 61 -27.06 21.07 6.82
N PHE A 62 -26.08 21.22 5.92
CA PHE A 62 -25.71 22.50 5.29
C PHE A 62 -26.03 22.57 3.81
N ASP A 63 -25.87 21.45 3.09
CA ASP A 63 -26.02 21.41 1.65
C ASP A 63 -26.80 20.17 1.20
N LYS A 64 -27.48 20.29 0.05
CA LYS A 64 -28.24 19.20 -0.54
C LYS A 64 -27.56 18.75 -1.82
N ARG A 65 -27.18 17.48 -1.86
CA ARG A 65 -26.67 16.87 -3.09
C ARG A 65 -27.70 17.03 -4.20
N SER A 66 -27.23 17.46 -5.36
CA SER A 66 -28.03 17.56 -6.57
C SER A 66 -27.23 16.98 -7.71
N ARG A 67 -27.82 16.07 -8.50
CA ARG A 67 -27.17 15.45 -9.66
C ARG A 67 -26.77 16.47 -10.75
N LEU A 68 -27.37 17.67 -10.70
CA LEU A 68 -27.05 18.77 -11.60
C LEU A 68 -25.73 19.46 -11.22
N THR A 69 -25.49 19.66 -9.92
CA THR A 69 -24.32 20.40 -9.42
C THR A 69 -23.23 19.51 -8.84
N HIS A 70 -23.57 18.27 -8.49
CA HIS A 70 -22.68 17.29 -7.89
C HIS A 70 -22.53 16.04 -8.76
N GLU A 71 -21.40 15.37 -8.64
CA GLU A 71 -21.09 14.10 -9.28
C GLU A 71 -20.54 13.11 -8.24
N CYS A 72 -20.92 11.84 -8.36
CA CYS A 72 -20.23 10.76 -7.66
C CYS A 72 -18.74 10.79 -8.04
N TYR A 73 -17.88 10.36 -7.14
CA TYR A 73 -16.45 10.59 -7.25
C TYR A 73 -15.66 9.32 -6.92
N ALA A 74 -14.41 9.28 -7.34
CA ALA A 74 -13.45 8.27 -6.93
C ALA A 74 -12.23 8.96 -6.32
N VAL A 75 -11.66 8.33 -5.30
CA VAL A 75 -10.41 8.75 -4.67
C VAL A 75 -9.30 7.82 -5.15
N LEU A 76 -8.20 8.40 -5.64
CA LEU A 76 -7.05 7.62 -6.05
C LEU A 76 -6.25 7.18 -4.81
N PRO A 77 -6.22 5.88 -4.45
CA PRO A 77 -5.76 5.46 -3.12
C PRO A 77 -4.31 5.83 -2.80
N ARG A 78 -3.41 5.77 -3.80
CA ARG A 78 -1.97 6.10 -3.63
C ARG A 78 -1.66 7.57 -3.32
N CYS A 79 -2.54 8.50 -3.69
CA CYS A 79 -2.26 9.92 -3.58
C CYS A 79 -3.37 10.76 -2.96
N GLY A 80 -4.53 10.14 -2.66
CA GLY A 80 -5.66 10.79 -2.02
C GLY A 80 -6.39 11.80 -2.92
N HIS A 81 -5.95 12.04 -4.15
CA HIS A 81 -6.65 12.99 -5.03
C HIS A 81 -7.95 12.38 -5.53
N ALA A 82 -9.03 13.13 -5.38
CA ALA A 82 -10.34 12.73 -5.87
C ALA A 82 -10.79 13.53 -7.09
N PHE A 83 -11.67 12.90 -7.86
CA PHE A 83 -12.23 13.41 -9.11
C PHE A 83 -13.64 12.85 -9.30
N GLY A 84 -14.47 13.57 -10.06
CA GLY A 84 -15.74 13.00 -10.55
C GLY A 84 -15.48 11.68 -11.25
N TYR A 85 -16.25 10.65 -10.91
CA TYR A 85 -15.97 9.27 -11.28
C TYR A 85 -15.91 9.10 -12.79
N LYS A 86 -16.87 9.68 -13.52
CA LYS A 86 -16.88 9.62 -14.98
C LYS A 86 -15.65 10.32 -15.56
N CYS A 87 -15.28 11.45 -14.99
CA CYS A 87 -14.14 12.24 -15.45
C CYS A 87 -12.81 11.48 -15.33
N ILE A 88 -12.54 10.85 -14.19
CA ILE A 88 -11.31 10.08 -14.00
C ILE A 88 -11.32 8.76 -14.77
N TYR A 89 -12.50 8.13 -14.90
CA TYR A 89 -12.65 6.93 -15.71
C TYR A 89 -12.34 7.20 -17.19
N ASP A 90 -12.91 8.26 -17.76
CA ASP A 90 -12.66 8.66 -19.14
C ASP A 90 -11.18 9.06 -19.34
N TRP A 91 -10.59 9.77 -18.37
CA TRP A 91 -9.16 10.12 -18.37
C TRP A 91 -8.26 8.89 -18.47
N LEU A 92 -8.54 7.84 -17.70
CA LEU A 92 -7.71 6.65 -17.65
C LEU A 92 -7.95 5.72 -18.85
N LYS A 93 -9.13 5.79 -19.47
CA LYS A 93 -9.49 4.99 -20.65
C LYS A 93 -9.11 5.62 -21.98
N GLN A 94 -8.59 6.83 -22.01
CA GLN A 94 -8.31 7.55 -23.25
C GLN A 94 -6.86 8.02 -23.34
N GLY A 95 -6.34 8.03 -24.58
CA GLY A 95 -5.04 8.61 -24.92
C GLY A 95 -3.88 8.05 -24.07
N MET A 96 -3.10 8.95 -23.46
CA MET A 96 -1.95 8.58 -22.62
C MET A 96 -2.36 7.88 -21.31
N GLY A 97 -3.60 8.01 -20.87
CA GLY A 97 -4.09 7.35 -19.66
C GLY A 97 -4.06 5.82 -19.76
N ILE A 98 -4.26 5.28 -20.96
CA ILE A 98 -4.23 3.83 -21.22
C ILE A 98 -2.83 3.25 -20.99
N PHE A 99 -1.80 3.93 -21.50
CA PHE A 99 -0.43 3.43 -21.46
C PHE A 99 0.33 3.82 -20.19
N ASN A 100 -0.14 4.88 -19.52
CA ASN A 100 0.54 5.45 -18.36
C ASN A 100 -0.49 6.15 -17.45
N PRO A 101 -1.32 5.38 -16.75
CA PRO A 101 -2.38 5.93 -15.91
C PRO A 101 -1.76 6.58 -14.70
N LYS A 102 -1.74 7.90 -14.76
CA LYS A 102 -1.21 8.79 -13.74
C LYS A 102 -2.31 9.70 -13.25
N CYS A 103 -2.27 10.01 -11.97
CA CYS A 103 -3.12 11.01 -11.36
C CYS A 103 -3.01 12.32 -12.16
N PRO A 104 -4.12 12.94 -12.61
CA PRO A 104 -4.09 14.20 -13.35
C PRO A 104 -3.33 15.34 -12.64
N ILE A 105 -3.30 15.31 -11.30
CA ILE A 105 -2.72 16.37 -10.46
C ILE A 105 -1.26 16.06 -10.12
N CYS A 106 -1.01 15.01 -9.35
CA CYS A 106 0.34 14.72 -8.83
C CYS A 106 1.17 13.80 -9.71
N ARG A 107 0.62 13.30 -10.82
CA ARG A 107 1.28 12.41 -11.78
C ARG A 107 1.80 11.07 -11.20
N ARG A 108 1.49 10.73 -9.95
CA ARG A 108 1.72 9.38 -9.40
C ARG A 108 0.92 8.34 -10.18
N ILE A 109 1.51 7.16 -10.33
CA ILE A 109 0.84 6.01 -10.97
C ILE A 109 -0.40 5.65 -10.15
N VAL A 110 -1.50 5.35 -10.85
CA VAL A 110 -2.80 5.15 -10.23
C VAL A 110 -3.02 3.70 -9.77
N PHE A 111 -2.41 2.72 -10.44
CA PHE A 111 -2.61 1.30 -10.15
C PHE A 111 -2.15 0.92 -8.74
N HIS A 112 -2.87 -0.03 -8.14
CA HIS A 112 -2.43 -0.72 -6.93
C HIS A 112 -2.27 -2.23 -7.11
N ARG A 113 -2.84 -2.86 -8.16
CA ARG A 113 -2.67 -4.32 -8.43
C ARG A 113 -2.64 -4.68 -9.92
N GLY A 114 -1.47 -5.04 -10.44
CA GLY A 114 -1.30 -5.48 -11.83
C GLY A 114 -1.48 -4.34 -12.85
N GLN A 115 -1.01 -4.53 -14.08
CA GLN A 115 -1.01 -3.48 -15.11
C GLN A 115 -2.41 -3.11 -15.67
N GLN A 116 -3.50 -3.51 -15.01
CA GLN A 116 -4.86 -3.23 -15.46
C GLN A 116 -5.49 -2.07 -14.67
N PRO A 117 -6.31 -1.22 -15.31
CA PRO A 117 -7.02 -0.15 -14.62
C PRO A 117 -7.96 -0.75 -13.60
N GLU A 118 -7.63 -0.56 -12.32
CA GLU A 118 -8.53 -0.89 -11.23
C GLU A 118 -9.82 -0.09 -11.44
N ILE A 119 -10.96 -0.77 -11.34
CA ILE A 119 -12.24 -0.07 -11.23
C ILE A 119 -12.23 0.57 -9.84
N PHE A 120 -12.00 1.88 -9.77
CA PHE A 120 -12.04 2.59 -8.50
C PHE A 120 -13.42 2.47 -7.87
N LYS A 121 -13.43 2.36 -6.55
CA LYS A 121 -14.65 2.46 -5.79
C LYS A 121 -15.30 3.83 -6.02
N VAL A 122 -16.62 3.81 -6.20
CA VAL A 122 -17.44 4.99 -6.42
C VAL A 122 -18.01 5.44 -5.08
N PHE A 123 -17.86 6.73 -4.78
CA PHE A 123 -18.37 7.37 -3.58
C PHE A 123 -19.36 8.49 -3.93
N GLY A 124 -20.17 8.92 -2.96
CA GLY A 124 -21.12 10.01 -3.11
C GLY A 124 -22.47 9.59 -3.70
N ASP A 125 -22.74 8.28 -3.84
CA ASP A 125 -24.04 7.75 -4.26
C ASP A 125 -24.89 7.29 -3.05
N SER A 126 -24.28 7.05 -1.89
CA SER A 126 -24.99 6.64 -0.68
C SER A 126 -25.89 7.72 -0.11
N GLY A 127 -26.87 7.32 0.72
CA GLY A 127 -27.74 8.24 1.45
C GLY A 127 -26.98 9.21 2.38
N ALA A 128 -27.67 10.21 2.91
CA ALA A 128 -27.09 11.11 3.92
C ALA A 128 -26.75 10.37 5.22
N ASP A 129 -27.58 9.39 5.58
CA ASP A 129 -27.46 8.48 6.71
C ASP A 129 -26.31 7.47 6.56
N GLU A 130 -25.82 7.25 5.35
CA GLU A 130 -24.75 6.28 5.04
C GLU A 130 -23.39 6.94 4.79
N LEU A 131 -23.29 8.27 4.88
CA LEU A 131 -22.04 9.00 4.62
C LEU A 131 -20.89 8.49 5.48
N PHE A 132 -21.16 8.17 6.75
CA PHE A 132 -20.13 7.65 7.66
C PHE A 132 -19.54 6.32 7.17
N LEU A 133 -20.36 5.44 6.58
CA LEU A 133 -19.89 4.19 5.99
C LEU A 133 -19.00 4.43 4.78
N GLU A 134 -19.36 5.38 3.90
CA GLU A 134 -18.50 5.77 2.77
C GLU A 134 -17.13 6.29 3.26
N ILE A 135 -17.11 7.08 4.35
CA ILE A 135 -15.88 7.62 4.92
C ILE A 135 -14.98 6.52 5.50
N LEU A 136 -15.56 5.59 6.27
CA LEU A 136 -14.81 4.46 6.83
C LEU A 136 -14.22 3.57 5.75
N ASP A 137 -15.02 3.29 4.73
CA ASP A 137 -14.61 2.48 3.60
C ASP A 137 -13.50 3.16 2.77
N MET A 138 -13.60 4.47 2.57
CA MET A 138 -12.56 5.25 1.92
C MET A 138 -11.23 5.26 2.70
N ARG A 139 -11.28 5.39 4.04
CA ARG A 139 -10.09 5.27 4.89
C ARG A 139 -9.40 3.92 4.69
N LYS A 140 -10.18 2.84 4.71
CA LYS A 140 -9.67 1.48 4.49
C LYS A 140 -9.01 1.32 3.13
N GLU A 141 -9.64 1.80 2.06
CA GLU A 141 -9.07 1.73 0.69
C GLU A 141 -7.74 2.51 0.59
N ILE A 142 -7.68 3.70 1.19
CA ILE A 142 -6.46 4.51 1.25
C ILE A 142 -5.36 3.79 2.03
N GLU A 143 -5.67 3.27 3.21
CA GLU A 143 -4.72 2.59 4.09
C GLU A 143 -4.13 1.35 3.40
N VAL A 144 -4.98 0.49 2.82
CA VAL A 144 -4.54 -0.70 2.09
C VAL A 144 -3.60 -0.31 0.94
N ALA A 145 -3.91 0.74 0.20
CA ALA A 145 -3.06 1.18 -0.90
C ALA A 145 -1.75 1.84 -0.44
N GLN A 146 -1.74 2.51 0.71
CA GLN A 146 -0.51 3.05 1.29
C GLN A 146 0.41 1.92 1.76
N LEU A 147 -0.13 0.90 2.45
CA LEU A 147 0.62 -0.28 2.85
C LEU A 147 1.17 -1.03 1.63
N GLN A 148 0.36 -1.20 0.58
CA GLN A 148 0.81 -1.81 -0.67
C GLN A 148 1.91 -0.99 -1.34
N ALA A 149 1.81 0.35 -1.36
CA ALA A 149 2.84 1.20 -1.96
C ALA A 149 4.18 1.10 -1.21
N ILE A 150 4.15 0.88 0.11
CA ILE A 150 5.34 0.59 0.92
C ILE A 150 5.94 -0.76 0.50
N TRP A 151 5.10 -1.79 0.35
CA TRP A 151 5.54 -3.12 -0.10
C TRP A 151 6.08 -3.13 -1.54
N ASP A 152 5.50 -2.35 -2.44
CA ASP A 152 5.94 -2.23 -3.84
C ASP A 152 7.20 -1.36 -3.99
N GLY A 153 7.77 -0.84 -2.89
CA GLY A 153 8.93 0.06 -2.91
C GLY A 153 8.66 1.40 -3.60
N ALA A 154 7.39 1.77 -3.73
CA ALA A 154 6.96 2.81 -4.66
C ALA A 154 7.04 4.25 -4.12
N ASP A 155 7.41 4.42 -2.84
CA ASP A 155 7.64 5.73 -2.20
C ASP A 155 8.73 5.68 -1.09
N VAL A 156 9.60 4.65 -1.04
CA VAL A 156 10.79 4.63 -0.15
C VAL A 156 12.07 4.85 -0.99
N PRO A 157 12.78 5.98 -0.85
CA PRO A 157 14.21 6.02 -1.16
C PRO A 157 15.00 5.40 0.01
N THR A 158 16.08 4.62 -0.11
CA THR A 158 16.85 4.07 -1.25
C THR A 158 18.10 3.43 -0.63
N THR A 159 18.20 2.10 -0.56
CA THR A 159 19.49 1.41 -0.62
C THR A 159 19.35 0.13 -1.44
N ARG A 160 20.47 -0.37 -1.97
CA ARG A 160 20.49 -1.66 -2.67
C ARG A 160 20.15 -2.77 -1.69
N GLU A 161 20.62 -2.65 -0.45
CA GLU A 161 20.42 -3.57 0.65
C GLU A 161 18.94 -3.73 1.00
N GLU A 162 18.19 -2.64 1.15
CA GLU A 162 16.74 -2.71 1.44
C GLU A 162 15.94 -3.37 0.31
N ARG A 163 16.36 -3.19 -0.96
CA ARG A 163 15.76 -3.89 -2.10
C ARG A 163 16.07 -5.39 -2.10
N ILE A 164 17.28 -5.78 -1.68
CA ILE A 164 17.66 -7.19 -1.53
C ILE A 164 16.82 -7.82 -0.42
N GLN A 165 16.70 -7.15 0.74
CA GLN A 165 15.89 -7.64 1.86
C GLN A 165 14.42 -7.79 1.49
N GLN A 166 13.82 -6.83 0.77
CA GLN A 166 12.44 -6.97 0.29
C GLN A 166 12.27 -8.15 -0.67
N TYR A 167 13.22 -8.34 -1.60
CA TYR A 167 13.19 -9.46 -2.53
C TYR A 167 13.35 -10.81 -1.82
N GLU A 168 14.23 -10.88 -0.82
CA GLU A 168 14.41 -12.06 0.03
C GLU A 168 13.14 -12.36 0.83
N LEU A 169 12.51 -11.35 1.44
CA LEU A 169 11.26 -11.52 2.21
C LEU A 169 10.11 -12.02 1.31
N GLN A 170 10.01 -11.45 0.10
CA GLN A 170 9.00 -11.88 -0.86
C GLN A 170 9.24 -13.31 -1.34
N THR A 171 10.49 -13.67 -1.61
CA THR A 171 10.89 -15.04 -1.98
C THR A 171 10.55 -16.03 -0.87
N VAL A 172 10.88 -15.69 0.38
CA VAL A 172 10.55 -16.52 1.57
C VAL A 172 9.04 -16.70 1.67
N ARG A 173 8.25 -15.64 1.49
CA ARG A 173 6.79 -15.71 1.53
C ARG A 173 6.22 -16.61 0.43
N GLU A 174 6.70 -16.49 -0.80
CA GLU A 174 6.26 -17.33 -1.92
C GLU A 174 6.59 -18.82 -1.66
N VAL A 175 7.78 -19.10 -1.12
CA VAL A 175 8.17 -20.45 -0.71
C VAL A 175 7.29 -20.98 0.41
N ILE A 176 6.96 -20.16 1.42
CA ILE A 176 6.05 -20.56 2.52
C ILE A 176 4.66 -20.89 1.95
N LEU A 177 4.10 -20.02 1.10
CA LEU A 177 2.79 -20.24 0.51
C LEU A 177 2.76 -21.47 -0.40
N GLN A 178 3.80 -21.69 -1.20
CA GLN A 178 3.91 -22.86 -2.07
C GLN A 178 4.07 -24.15 -1.27
N THR A 179 4.88 -24.12 -0.20
CA THR A 179 5.09 -25.26 0.71
C THR A 179 3.82 -25.60 1.46
N ALA A 180 3.12 -24.58 1.99
CA ALA A 180 1.81 -24.74 2.60
C ALA A 180 0.85 -25.38 1.62
N TRP A 181 0.73 -24.86 0.40
CA TRP A 181 -0.16 -25.40 -0.63
C TRP A 181 0.14 -26.86 -0.98
N GLN A 182 1.41 -27.24 -1.13
CA GLN A 182 1.81 -28.63 -1.36
C GLN A 182 1.43 -29.55 -0.20
N HIS A 183 1.56 -29.08 1.05
CA HIS A 183 1.08 -29.80 2.22
C HIS A 183 -0.44 -29.93 2.24
N LEU A 184 -1.19 -28.87 1.92
CA LEU A 184 -2.65 -28.90 1.88
C LEU A 184 -3.16 -29.87 0.80
N ALA A 185 -2.55 -29.86 -0.38
CA ALA A 185 -2.90 -30.73 -1.50
C ALA A 185 -2.71 -32.24 -1.20
N GLY A 186 -1.87 -32.58 -0.21
CA GLY A 186 -1.70 -33.95 0.28
C GLY A 186 -2.63 -34.35 1.42
N THR A 187 -3.42 -33.42 1.97
CA THR A 187 -4.30 -33.69 3.11
C THR A 187 -5.77 -33.80 2.70
N SER A 188 -6.55 -34.66 3.38
CA SER A 188 -7.99 -34.82 3.12
C SER A 188 -8.87 -33.68 3.70
N ARG A 189 -8.24 -32.66 4.31
CA ARG A 189 -8.92 -31.50 4.86
C ARG A 189 -9.23 -30.49 3.77
N ASN A 190 -10.23 -29.65 4.03
CA ASN A 190 -10.62 -28.60 3.11
C ASN A 190 -9.48 -27.56 3.01
N PRO A 191 -8.88 -27.34 1.83
CA PRO A 191 -7.77 -26.40 1.66
C PRO A 191 -8.08 -24.97 2.12
N ALA A 192 -9.34 -24.54 2.02
CA ALA A 192 -9.76 -23.20 2.44
C ALA A 192 -9.72 -23.01 3.97
N GLU A 193 -10.07 -24.03 4.74
CA GLU A 193 -10.01 -23.97 6.21
C GLU A 193 -8.56 -23.96 6.70
N GLN A 194 -7.68 -24.71 6.04
CA GLN A 194 -6.28 -24.79 6.40
C GLN A 194 -5.51 -23.52 6.02
N LEU A 195 -5.84 -22.90 4.89
CA LEU A 195 -5.27 -21.60 4.52
C LEU A 195 -5.68 -20.51 5.54
N ALA A 196 -6.95 -20.51 5.97
CA ALA A 196 -7.46 -19.58 6.99
C ALA A 196 -6.89 -19.86 8.40
N GLU A 197 -6.50 -21.09 8.71
CA GLU A 197 -5.77 -21.44 9.94
C GLU A 197 -4.31 -20.96 9.88
N LEU A 198 -3.64 -21.12 8.74
CA LEU A 198 -2.27 -20.65 8.54
C LEU A 198 -2.18 -19.12 8.64
N ASP A 199 -3.11 -18.41 8.01
CA ASP A 199 -3.18 -16.93 8.04
C ASP A 199 -3.39 -16.41 9.47
N ARG A 200 -4.25 -17.08 10.26
CA ARG A 200 -4.43 -16.78 11.69
C ARG A 200 -3.17 -17.03 12.53
N ASN A 201 -2.39 -18.06 12.20
CA ASN A 201 -1.16 -18.40 12.92
C ASN A 201 0.01 -17.47 12.56
N LEU A 202 0.08 -17.00 11.31
CA LEU A 202 1.07 -16.00 10.90
C LEU A 202 0.83 -14.66 11.59
N LEU A 203 -0.43 -14.21 11.65
CA LEU A 203 -0.80 -12.98 12.36
C LEU A 203 -0.51 -13.05 13.87
N SER A 204 -0.71 -14.21 14.51
CA SER A 204 -0.42 -14.36 15.95
C SER A 204 1.08 -14.45 16.26
N PHE A 205 1.88 -14.93 15.31
CA PHE A 205 3.34 -14.93 15.44
C PHE A 205 3.90 -13.50 15.45
N GLU A 206 3.45 -12.65 14.53
CA GLU A 206 3.84 -11.23 14.44
C GLU A 206 3.43 -10.45 15.72
N GLU A 207 2.26 -10.74 16.31
CA GLU A 207 1.84 -10.15 17.59
C GLU A 207 2.68 -10.60 18.79
N SER A 208 3.28 -11.80 18.73
CA SER A 208 4.09 -12.37 19.81
C SER A 208 5.54 -11.87 19.80
N GLU A 209 6.12 -11.63 18.63
CA GLU A 209 7.48 -11.05 18.52
C GLU A 209 7.52 -9.57 18.95
N GLY A 210 6.39 -8.86 18.84
CA GLY A 210 6.23 -7.49 19.37
C GLY A 210 6.24 -7.37 20.91
N ARG A 211 6.28 -8.47 21.67
CA ARG A 211 6.29 -8.48 23.14
C ARG A 211 7.52 -9.16 23.73
N THR A 212 8.70 -8.80 23.24
CA THR A 212 9.95 -9.23 23.88
C THR A 212 10.80 -8.03 24.28
N HIS A 213 10.34 -7.21 25.23
CA HIS A 213 11.19 -6.57 26.23
C HIS A 213 10.32 -6.02 27.38
N GLU A 214 10.77 -6.25 28.61
CA GLU A 214 10.19 -5.79 29.91
C GLU A 214 9.07 -6.62 30.54
N ASN A 215 9.43 -7.71 31.25
CA ASN A 215 9.33 -7.74 32.72
C ASN A 215 9.64 -9.14 33.29
N THR A 216 10.74 -9.24 34.03
CA THR A 216 10.96 -10.30 35.00
C THR A 216 10.21 -9.97 36.30
N ARG A 217 9.14 -10.71 36.61
CA ARG A 217 8.92 -11.37 37.92
C ARG A 217 7.49 -11.91 38.08
N THR A 218 7.44 -13.22 38.35
CA THR A 218 6.45 -13.95 39.16
C THR A 218 4.98 -13.66 38.90
N ASN A 219 4.31 -14.56 38.18
CA ASN A 219 3.11 -15.27 38.65
C ASN A 219 2.73 -16.40 37.68
N ASP A 220 2.13 -17.44 38.26
CA ASP A 220 1.68 -18.67 37.61
C ASP A 220 0.76 -18.40 36.40
N ILE A 221 1.14 -18.94 35.23
CA ILE A 221 0.31 -19.00 34.04
C ILE A 221 0.12 -20.46 33.67
N GLU A 222 -1.14 -20.90 33.56
CA GLU A 222 -1.53 -22.17 32.99
C GLU A 222 -0.94 -22.29 31.57
N ILE A 223 -0.09 -23.30 31.39
CA ILE A 223 0.44 -23.67 30.07
C ILE A 223 -0.74 -24.23 29.26
N VAL A 224 -1.32 -23.40 28.40
CA VAL A 224 -2.15 -23.87 27.30
C VAL A 224 -1.23 -24.69 26.40
N HIS A 225 -1.48 -26.00 26.34
CA HIS A 225 -0.82 -26.91 25.42
C HIS A 225 -1.09 -26.47 23.98
N VAL A 226 -0.20 -25.64 23.43
CA VAL A 226 -0.10 -25.44 21.98
C VAL A 226 0.36 -26.79 21.42
N MET A 227 -0.44 -27.36 20.51
CA MET A 227 -0.07 -28.58 19.81
C MET A 227 1.30 -28.37 19.16
N PRO A 228 2.24 -29.31 19.29
CA PRO A 228 3.54 -29.17 18.65
C PRO A 228 3.28 -29.18 17.15
N PHE A 229 3.42 -28.02 16.50
CA PHE A 229 3.95 -28.03 15.15
C PHE A 229 5.20 -28.89 15.22
N ALA A 230 5.25 -29.97 14.43
CA ALA A 230 6.29 -30.98 14.54
C ALA A 230 7.63 -30.25 14.59
N LEU A 231 8.35 -30.39 15.71
CA LEU A 231 9.62 -29.74 15.98
C LEU A 231 10.57 -29.88 14.78
N GLU A 232 10.47 -31.01 14.06
CA GLU A 232 11.13 -31.29 12.79
C GLU A 232 10.91 -30.24 11.68
N THR A 233 9.76 -29.57 11.62
CA THR A 233 9.45 -28.57 10.57
C THR A 233 10.15 -27.25 10.87
N ILE A 234 10.19 -26.85 12.15
CA ILE A 234 10.94 -25.68 12.61
C ILE A 234 12.44 -25.97 12.50
N GLU A 235 12.88 -27.16 12.89
CA GLU A 235 14.28 -27.60 12.78
C GLU A 235 14.73 -27.71 11.32
N ARG A 236 13.88 -28.16 10.38
CA ARG A 236 14.20 -28.14 8.94
C ARG A 236 14.26 -26.74 8.37
N ALA A 237 13.34 -25.85 8.77
CA ALA A 237 13.39 -24.47 8.33
C ALA A 237 14.65 -23.76 8.86
N GLN A 238 15.01 -23.99 10.12
CA GLN A 238 16.25 -23.47 10.72
C GLN A 238 17.51 -24.07 10.08
N ALA A 239 17.53 -25.37 9.75
CA ALA A 239 18.63 -25.99 9.04
C ALA A 239 18.79 -25.42 7.62
N THR A 240 17.69 -25.20 6.90
CA THR A 240 17.69 -24.61 5.56
C THR A 240 18.20 -23.15 5.59
N LEU A 241 17.82 -22.38 6.62
CA LEU A 241 18.33 -21.02 6.83
C LEU A 241 19.83 -21.02 7.15
N SER A 242 20.31 -21.95 7.99
CA SER A 242 21.74 -22.10 8.29
C SER A 242 22.57 -22.47 7.04
N GLU A 243 22.05 -23.35 6.17
CA GLU A 243 22.73 -23.71 4.91
C GLU A 243 22.78 -22.54 3.90
N LEU A 244 21.76 -21.67 3.92
CA LEU A 244 21.72 -20.45 3.11
C LEU A 244 22.72 -19.39 3.62
N GLU A 245 22.86 -19.21 4.93
CA GLU A 245 23.86 -18.33 5.54
C GLU A 245 25.28 -18.81 5.26
N ASP A 246 25.54 -20.12 5.38
CA ASP A 246 26.84 -20.72 5.03
C ASP A 246 27.15 -20.56 3.53
N SER A 247 26.14 -20.65 2.67
CA SER A 247 26.28 -20.42 1.23
C SER A 247 26.56 -18.95 0.89
N GLN A 248 25.96 -17.99 1.62
CA GLN A 248 26.26 -16.56 1.49
C GLN A 248 27.68 -16.23 1.97
N ASN A 249 28.11 -16.78 3.11
CA ASN A 249 29.46 -16.62 3.64
C ASN A 249 30.51 -17.17 2.66
N MET A 250 30.23 -18.32 2.03
CA MET A 250 31.10 -18.90 1.02
C MET A 250 31.16 -18.05 -0.27
N ARG A 251 30.09 -17.32 -0.61
CA ARG A 251 30.05 -16.41 -1.75
C ARG A 251 30.84 -15.13 -1.53
N MET A 252 30.83 -14.58 -0.30
CA MET A 252 31.70 -13.46 0.07
C MET A 252 33.18 -13.86 0.06
N LEU A 253 33.52 -15.05 0.55
CA LEU A 253 34.91 -15.54 0.51
C LEU A 253 35.43 -15.75 -0.92
N LEU A 254 34.55 -16.03 -1.89
CA LEU A 254 34.92 -16.17 -3.30
C LEU A 254 35.01 -14.81 -4.02
N SER A 255 34.25 -13.80 -3.62
CA SER A 255 34.37 -12.45 -4.20
C SER A 255 35.67 -11.76 -3.86
N ASP A 256 36.30 -12.13 -2.74
CA ASP A 256 37.62 -11.63 -2.35
C ASP A 256 38.77 -12.29 -3.15
N ILE A 257 38.50 -13.37 -3.89
CA ILE A 257 39.50 -14.09 -4.70
C ILE A 257 39.56 -13.58 -6.15
N ASP A 258 38.49 -12.94 -6.65
CA ASP A 258 38.42 -12.46 -8.05
C ASP A 258 39.22 -11.16 -8.30
N GLU A 259 39.51 -10.35 -7.27
CA GLU A 259 40.26 -9.09 -7.49
C GLU A 259 41.77 -9.30 -7.80
N ASP A 260 42.34 -10.47 -7.48
CA ASP A 260 43.76 -10.75 -7.71
C ASP A 260 44.07 -11.48 -9.04
N ILE A 261 43.05 -11.89 -9.80
CA ILE A 261 43.23 -12.66 -11.06
C ILE A 261 43.07 -11.78 -12.32
N GLN A 262 42.42 -10.62 -12.20
CA GLN A 262 42.16 -9.69 -13.31
C GLN A 262 43.41 -9.21 -14.10
N PRO A 263 44.63 -9.04 -13.52
CA PRO A 263 45.78 -8.54 -14.27
C PRO A 263 46.38 -9.51 -15.29
N LEU A 264 45.98 -10.79 -15.29
CA LEU A 264 46.56 -11.81 -16.17
C LEU A 264 45.82 -12.01 -17.51
N LEU A 265 44.63 -11.44 -17.68
CA LEU A 265 43.82 -11.60 -18.89
C LEU A 265 43.92 -10.44 -19.89
N ASP A 266 44.45 -9.28 -19.47
CA ASP A 266 44.55 -8.08 -20.32
C ASP A 266 45.81 -8.04 -21.23
N ALA A 267 46.63 -9.09 -21.23
CA ALA A 267 47.89 -9.13 -22.00
C ALA A 267 47.77 -9.76 -23.40
N SER A 268 46.56 -10.13 -23.85
CA SER A 268 46.38 -10.88 -25.09
C SER A 268 45.25 -10.29 -25.93
N ASP A 269 45.47 -9.14 -26.57
CA ASP A 269 44.75 -8.72 -27.79
C ASP A 269 45.37 -7.41 -28.32
N SER A 270 46.57 -7.52 -28.90
CA SER A 270 47.04 -6.56 -29.89
C SER A 270 47.60 -7.36 -31.04
N ASP A 271 46.88 -7.42 -32.16
CA ASP A 271 47.45 -7.44 -33.52
C ASP A 271 46.35 -7.44 -34.58
N GLY A 272 46.43 -6.45 -35.49
CA GLY A 272 45.89 -6.51 -36.86
C GLY A 272 44.38 -6.26 -37.01
N GLU A 273 43.87 -5.61 -38.05
CA GLU A 273 44.45 -5.24 -39.33
C GLU A 273 43.73 -4.02 -39.91
N ASN A 274 44.50 -3.28 -40.70
CA ASN A 274 44.04 -2.25 -41.62
C ASN A 274 43.00 -2.79 -42.60
N ASN A 275 41.98 -1.99 -42.94
CA ASN A 275 41.47 -1.99 -44.31
C ASN A 275 41.03 -0.58 -44.73
N ASP A 276 41.91 -0.04 -45.56
CA ASP A 276 41.76 1.07 -46.47
C ASP A 276 40.89 0.64 -47.67
N THR A 277 40.12 1.57 -48.22
CA THR A 277 39.34 1.60 -49.49
C THR A 277 37.95 2.18 -49.23
N GLY A 278 37.43 3.17 -49.96
CA GLY A 278 37.91 3.92 -51.09
C GLY A 278 36.78 4.84 -51.57
N ASN A 279 37.16 6.08 -51.90
CA ASN A 279 36.71 6.90 -53.04
C ASN A 279 35.32 6.66 -53.68
N GLY A 280 34.52 7.73 -53.81
CA GLY A 280 33.42 7.80 -54.76
C GLY A 280 32.52 9.03 -54.66
N THR A 281 32.86 10.08 -55.44
CA THR A 281 31.99 11.18 -55.94
C THR A 281 30.60 10.69 -56.40
N VAL A 282 29.50 11.47 -56.29
CA VAL A 282 29.14 12.73 -56.99
C VAL A 282 28.20 13.55 -56.13
#